data_AF-A0A1V5TYJ2-F1
#
_entry.id   AF-A0A1V5TYJ2-F1
#
_cell.length_a   1.000
_cell.length_b   1.000
_cell.length_c   1.000
_cell.angle_alpha   90.00
_cell.angle_beta   90.00
_cell.angle_gamma   90.00
#
_symmetry.space_group_name_H-M   'P 1'
#
loop_
_entity.id
_entity.type
_entity.pdbx_description
1 polymer ?
#
loop_
_entity_poly.entity_id
_entity_poly.type
_entity_poly.pdbx_seq_one_letter_code
_entity_poly.pdbx_strand_id
1 'polypeptide(L)'
;MISVDTKLIGLLGNPLGQSLSTIMHNAAFRHCALDYEYFPIETGGKSLAAILQGIRNMNFAGFGVTKPDKVAVMEHLDEVDAQSRAPLLQEL
;
A
#
# COMPACT_ATOMS: atom_id res chain seq x y z
N MET A 1 -2.64 13.59 -16.20
CA MET A 1 -2.75 12.59 -17.29
C MET A 1 -1.81 11.48 -16.89
N ILE A 2 -2.28 10.23 -16.84
CA ILE A 2 -1.44 9.10 -16.45
C ILE A 2 -0.68 8.61 -17.70
N SER A 3 0.61 8.34 -17.55
CA SER A 3 1.47 7.79 -18.58
C SER A 3 2.15 6.50 -18.13
N VAL A 4 3.00 5.92 -18.98
CA VAL A 4 3.81 4.74 -18.61
C VAL A 4 4.88 5.06 -17.56
N ASP A 5 5.24 6.34 -17.42
CA ASP A 5 6.26 6.80 -16.46
C ASP A 5 5.67 7.07 -15.07
N THR A 6 4.36 7.34 -15.00
CA THR A 6 3.63 7.60 -13.76
C THR A 6 3.80 6.43 -12.78
N LYS A 7 4.14 6.73 -11.52
CA LYS A 7 4.31 5.72 -10.48
C LYS A 7 3.06 5.53 -9.65
N LEU A 8 2.72 4.28 -9.39
CA LEU A 8 1.53 3.93 -8.62
C LEU A 8 1.87 3.68 -7.15
N ILE A 9 1.03 4.16 -6.24
CA ILE A 9 1.09 3.83 -4.82
C ILE A 9 -0.26 3.29 -4.35
N GLY A 10 -0.27 2.05 -3.87
CA GLY A 10 -1.48 1.40 -3.38
C GLY A 10 -1.77 1.70 -1.91
N LEU A 11 -3.03 1.63 -1.50
CA LEU A 11 -3.41 1.35 -0.11
C LEU A 11 -4.10 -0.01 -0.05
N LEU A 12 -3.48 -0.99 0.59
CA LEU A 12 -4.05 -2.32 0.79
C LEU A 12 -4.86 -2.37 2.09
N GLY A 13 -6.04 -2.98 2.06
CA GLY A 13 -6.87 -3.25 3.23
C GLY A 13 -8.33 -3.44 2.85
N ASN A 14 -9.20 -3.62 3.83
CA ASN A 14 -10.64 -3.70 3.63
C ASN A 14 -11.40 -3.43 4.94
N PRO A 15 -12.39 -2.52 4.99
CA PRO A 15 -12.83 -1.60 3.94
C PRO A 15 -11.97 -0.34 3.85
N LEU A 16 -11.89 0.26 2.66
CA LEU A 16 -11.07 1.46 2.40
C LEU A 16 -11.87 2.70 1.99
N GLY A 17 -13.18 2.59 1.76
CA GLY A 17 -14.01 3.69 1.24
C GLY A 17 -14.02 4.97 2.06
N GLN A 18 -13.65 4.92 3.35
CA GLN A 18 -13.57 6.08 4.25
C GLN A 18 -12.13 6.63 4.40
N SER A 19 -11.16 6.09 3.67
CA SER A 19 -9.76 6.50 3.82
C SER A 19 -9.53 7.89 3.23
N LEU A 20 -9.07 8.82 4.06
CA LEU A 20 -8.63 10.16 3.63
C LEU A 20 -7.22 10.17 3.04
N SER A 21 -6.46 9.07 3.18
CA SER A 21 -5.06 9.02 2.71
C SER A 21 -4.96 9.21 1.20
N THR A 22 -5.93 8.73 0.42
CA THR A 22 -5.99 8.93 -1.03
C THR A 22 -6.04 10.41 -1.41
N ILE A 23 -6.85 11.19 -0.70
CA ILE A 23 -6.96 12.64 -0.95
C ILE A 23 -5.66 13.33 -0.55
N MET A 24 -5.14 13.01 0.64
CA MET A 24 -3.93 13.59 1.20
C MET A 24 -2.69 13.33 0.32
N HIS A 25 -2.43 12.08 -0.05
CA HIS A 25 -1.23 11.73 -0.83
C HIS A 25 -1.27 12.31 -2.23
N ASN A 26 -2.41 12.23 -2.93
CA ASN A 26 -2.52 12.82 -4.26
C ASN A 26 -2.41 14.36 -4.22
N ALA A 27 -2.89 15.01 -3.16
CA ALA A 27 -2.66 16.44 -2.97
C ALA A 27 -1.17 16.75 -2.77
N ALA A 28 -0.46 15.96 -1.97
CA ALA A 28 0.98 16.10 -1.77
C ALA A 28 1.78 15.85 -3.07
N PHE A 29 1.45 14.81 -3.84
CA PHE A 29 2.13 14.53 -5.12
C PHE A 29 1.97 15.68 -6.11
N ARG A 30 0.76 16.23 -6.23
CA ARG A 30 0.53 17.42 -7.06
C ARG A 30 1.31 18.63 -6.55
N HIS A 31 1.32 18.89 -5.25
CA HIS A 31 2.06 20.02 -4.68
C HIS A 31 3.58 19.91 -4.92
N CYS A 32 4.13 18.71 -4.83
CA CYS A 32 5.55 18.44 -5.05
C CYS A 32 5.93 18.19 -6.51
N ALA A 33 4.99 18.35 -7.46
CA ALA A 33 5.18 18.05 -8.89
C ALA A 33 5.73 16.63 -9.15
N LEU A 34 5.24 15.65 -8.39
CA LEU A 34 5.58 14.24 -8.53
C LEU A 34 4.57 13.54 -9.46
N ASP A 35 5.06 12.81 -10.46
CA ASP A 35 4.24 11.98 -11.36
C ASP A 35 3.83 10.65 -10.71
N TYR A 36 2.98 10.77 -9.69
CA TYR A 36 2.52 9.66 -8.84
C TYR A 36 1.01 9.70 -8.67
N GLU A 37 0.40 8.52 -8.57
CA GLU A 37 -1.02 8.35 -8.27
C GLU A 37 -1.21 7.38 -7.09
N TYR A 38 -1.95 7.82 -6.08
CA TYR A 38 -2.32 7.02 -4.91
C TYR A 38 -3.75 6.51 -5.04
N PHE A 39 -4.01 5.21 -4.84
CA PHE A 39 -5.38 4.68 -4.88
C PHE A 39 -5.61 3.47 -3.95
N PRO A 40 -6.85 3.28 -3.46
CA PRO A 40 -7.21 2.14 -2.63
C PRO A 40 -7.28 0.84 -3.45
N ILE A 41 -6.81 -0.25 -2.86
CA ILE A 41 -6.88 -1.61 -3.40
C ILE A 41 -7.52 -2.49 -2.32
N GLU A 42 -8.82 -2.75 -2.47
CA GLU A 42 -9.53 -3.60 -1.51
C GLU A 42 -9.14 -5.07 -1.69
N THR A 43 -8.54 -5.63 -0.63
CA THR A 43 -8.02 -7.00 -0.59
C THR A 43 -9.13 -8.04 -0.42
N GLY A 44 -10.30 -7.64 0.07
CA GLY A 44 -11.44 -8.49 0.46
C GLY A 44 -11.55 -9.86 -0.21
N GLY A 45 -11.25 -10.92 0.57
CA GLY A 45 -11.36 -12.33 0.15
C GLY A 45 -10.31 -12.80 -0.88
N LYS A 46 -9.47 -11.90 -1.39
CA LYS A 46 -8.38 -12.22 -2.31
C LYS A 46 -7.13 -12.59 -1.51
N SER A 47 -6.28 -13.42 -2.11
CA SER A 47 -4.97 -13.72 -1.54
C SER A 47 -4.09 -12.47 -1.56
N LEU A 48 -3.62 -12.04 -0.38
CA LEU A 48 -2.66 -10.94 -0.24
C LEU A 48 -1.39 -11.21 -1.05
N ALA A 49 -0.89 -12.46 -1.03
CA ALA A 49 0.25 -12.88 -1.85
C ALA A 49 0.03 -12.62 -3.35
N ALA A 50 -1.15 -12.96 -3.89
CA ALA A 50 -1.46 -12.74 -5.31
C ALA A 50 -1.48 -11.24 -5.67
N ILE A 51 -2.03 -10.40 -4.79
CA ILE A 51 -2.03 -8.95 -4.97
C ILE A 51 -0.60 -8.41 -5.00
N LEU A 52 0.24 -8.82 -4.05
CA LEU A 52 1.62 -8.36 -3.95
C LEU A 52 2.47 -8.84 -5.15
N GLN A 53 2.24 -10.06 -5.64
CA GLN A 53 2.87 -10.55 -6.86
C GLN A 53 2.47 -9.72 -8.09
N GLY A 54 1.20 -9.30 -8.18
CA GLY A 54 0.76 -8.37 -9.22
C GLY A 54 1.49 -7.02 -9.12
N ILE A 55 1.52 -6.43 -7.92
CA ILE A 55 2.19 -5.14 -7.65
C ILE A 55 3.67 -5.18 -8.07
N ARG A 56 4.40 -6.26 -7.75
CA ARG A 56 5.82 -6.44 -8.11
C ARG A 56 6.09 -6.41 -9.62
N ASN A 57 5.10 -6.73 -10.44
CA ASN A 57 5.22 -6.79 -11.89
C ASN A 57 4.66 -5.55 -12.62
N MET A 58 4.25 -4.52 -11.89
CA MET A 58 3.65 -3.30 -12.42
C MET A 58 4.48 -2.05 -12.05
N ASN A 59 4.13 -0.88 -12.58
CA ASN A 59 4.80 0.41 -12.33
C ASN A 59 4.55 1.00 -10.92
N PHE A 60 4.43 0.15 -9.90
CA PHE A 60 4.26 0.59 -8.52
C PHE A 60 5.59 1.05 -7.92
N ALA A 61 5.55 2.18 -7.21
CA ALA A 61 6.65 2.61 -6.35
C ALA A 61 6.52 2.08 -4.92
N GLY A 62 5.33 1.63 -4.52
CA GLY A 62 5.11 1.04 -3.20
C GLY A 62 3.63 0.98 -2.84
N PHE A 63 3.36 0.70 -1.58
CA PHE A 63 2.01 0.69 -1.04
C PHE A 63 2.01 0.93 0.47
N GLY A 64 0.94 1.52 0.98
CA GLY A 64 0.59 1.43 2.39
C GLY A 64 -0.27 0.19 2.64
N VAL A 65 -0.27 -0.30 3.88
CA VAL A 65 -1.14 -1.40 4.31
C VAL A 65 -1.92 -0.97 5.54
N THR A 66 -3.20 -1.29 5.57
CA THR A 66 -4.08 -1.10 6.71
C THR A 66 -4.87 -2.36 7.03
N LYS A 67 -5.72 -2.28 8.07
CA LYS A 67 -6.53 -3.41 8.52
C LYS A 67 -7.29 -4.07 7.34
N PRO A 68 -7.42 -5.40 7.34
CA PRO A 68 -6.87 -6.36 8.30
C PRO A 68 -5.43 -6.81 8.00
N ASP A 69 -4.84 -6.35 6.90
CA ASP A 69 -3.64 -6.97 6.30
C ASP A 69 -2.30 -6.51 6.88
N LYS A 70 -2.30 -5.58 7.86
CA LYS A 70 -1.08 -4.97 8.42
C LYS A 70 -0.07 -5.96 8.98
N VAL A 71 -0.55 -7.05 9.58
CA VAL A 71 0.32 -8.08 10.17
C VAL A 71 0.69 -9.10 9.10
N ALA A 72 -0.30 -9.58 8.34
CA ALA A 72 -0.13 -10.62 7.33
C ALA A 72 0.84 -10.21 6.21
N VAL A 73 0.94 -8.92 5.88
CA VAL A 73 1.87 -8.46 4.84
C VAL A 73 3.33 -8.76 5.18
N MET A 74 3.70 -8.86 6.47
CA MET A 74 5.10 -9.07 6.87
C MET A 74 5.68 -10.39 6.35
N GLU A 75 4.86 -11.42 6.15
CA GLU A 75 5.29 -12.71 5.58
C GLU A 75 5.65 -12.61 4.08
N HIS A 76 5.35 -11.49 3.44
CA HIS A 76 5.55 -11.24 2.02
C HIS A 76 6.60 -10.16 1.72
N LEU A 77 7.24 -9.61 2.76
CA LEU A 77 8.30 -8.61 2.64
C LEU A 77 9.67 -9.26 2.72
N ASP A 78 10.59 -8.86 1.85
CA ASP A 78 11.96 -9.37 1.85
C ASP A 78 12.75 -8.84 3.06
N GLU A 79 12.44 -7.60 3.47
CA GLU A 79 13.02 -6.93 4.63
C GLU A 79 11.95 -6.21 5.44
N VAL A 80 12.14 -6.15 6.76
CA VAL A 80 11.24 -5.46 7.70
C VAL A 80 12.11 -4.71 8.71
N ASP A 81 11.86 -3.41 8.81
CA ASP A 81 12.53 -2.52 9.77
C ASP A 81 12.40 -3.04 11.21
N ALA A 82 13.45 -2.87 12.01
CA ALA A 82 13.50 -3.37 13.39
C ALA A 82 12.35 -2.84 14.26
N GLN A 83 11.92 -1.59 14.07
CA GLN A 83 10.78 -1.02 14.81
C GLN A 83 9.47 -1.68 14.41
N SER A 84 9.33 -2.11 13.16
CA SER A 84 8.14 -2.80 12.67
C SER A 84 8.05 -4.26 13.12
N ARG A 85 9.16 -4.85 13.59
CA ARG A 85 9.19 -6.20 14.18
C ARG A 85 8.76 -6.23 15.66
N ALA A 86 8.94 -5.11 16.38
CA ALA A 86 8.68 -5.02 17.82
C ALA A 86 7.20 -5.19 18.27
N PRO A 87 6.17 -4.69 17.55
CA PRO A 87 4.79 -4.72 18.05
C PRO A 87 4.12 -6.11 18.08
N LEU A 88 4.79 -7.17 17.60
CA LEU A 88 4.27 -8.56 17.67
C LEU A 88 4.11 -9.09 19.10
N LEU A 89 4.66 -8.41 20.12
CA LEU A 89 4.55 -8.81 21.53
C LEU A 89 3.44 -8.09 22.31
N GLN A 90 2.71 -7.16 21.71
CA GLN A 90 1.69 -6.36 22.43
C GLN A 90 0.25 -6.56 21.94
N GLU A 91 0.04 -7.27 20.81
CA GLU A 91 -1.29 -7.56 20.26
C GLU A 91 -1.62 -9.07 20.21
N LEU A 92 -0.82 -9.92 20.85
CA LEU A 92 -1.14 -11.30 21.25
C LEU A 92 -1.49 -11.35 22.74
#